data_AF-A0A923ZG40-F1
#
_entry.id   AF-A0A923ZG40-F1
#
_cell.length_a   1.000
_cell.length_b   1.000
_cell.length_c   1.000
_cell.angle_alpha   90.00
_cell.angle_beta   90.00
_cell.angle_gamma   90.00
#
_symmetry.space_group_name_H-M   'P 1'
#
loop_
_entity.id
_entity.type
_entity.pdbx_description
1 polymer ?
#
loop_
_entity_poly.entity_id
_entity_poly.type
_entity_poly.pdbx_seq_one_letter_code
_entity_poly.pdbx_strand_id
1 'polypeptide(L)'
;EMFAGFGGEMLYRPPTKNWAIGTELSYVQQRKFNQFFGLQDYKVLTGYVTGYVTIPQARVDASVRVGRYLAKDFGVTFDVSRTFESGVRVGAFATFTDVSAEEFGEGRFDKGIYLILPLDLLYNKHVRSSIGLAYRPLIRDGGQQLIIRQPLIGTTDPARRSNLVNSWSGITD
;
A
#
# COMPACT_ATOMS: atom_id res chain seq x y z
N GLU A 1 1.14 -2.80 -18.27
CA GLU A 1 2.06 -1.93 -17.50
C GLU A 1 2.28 -0.63 -18.26
N MET A 2 1.90 0.51 -17.68
CA MET A 2 1.82 1.79 -18.41
C MET A 2 2.99 2.74 -18.13
N PHE A 3 3.89 2.43 -17.20
CA PHE A 3 5.04 3.27 -16.83
C PHE A 3 6.33 2.44 -16.74
N ALA A 4 7.46 3.04 -17.08
CA ALA A 4 8.81 2.53 -16.88
C ALA A 4 9.62 3.56 -16.10
N GLY A 5 10.47 3.13 -15.16
CA GLY A 5 11.20 4.06 -14.31
C GLY A 5 12.09 3.35 -13.30
N PHE A 6 12.68 4.16 -12.43
CA PHE A 6 13.47 3.69 -11.30
C PHE A 6 13.04 4.46 -10.04
N GLY A 7 13.23 3.84 -8.89
CA GLY A 7 12.88 4.43 -7.60
C GLY A 7 13.65 3.79 -6.47
N GLY A 8 13.57 4.40 -5.31
CA GLY A 8 14.18 3.92 -4.08
C GLY A 8 13.26 4.13 -2.88
N GLU A 9 13.40 3.25 -1.91
CA GLU A 9 12.69 3.30 -0.64
C GLU A 9 13.68 3.32 0.52
N MET A 10 13.33 4.05 1.58
CA MET A 10 14.00 4.00 2.87
C MET A 10 12.97 3.76 3.96
N LEU A 11 13.33 2.97 4.96
CA LEU A 11 12.44 2.65 6.08
C LEU A 11 13.21 2.74 7.39
N TYR A 12 12.70 3.55 8.32
CA TYR A 12 13.12 3.57 9.71
C TYR A 12 12.06 2.90 10.59
N ARG A 13 12.42 1.77 11.19
CA ARG A 13 11.54 0.95 12.04
C ARG A 13 12.29 0.47 13.29
N PRO A 14 12.05 1.07 14.46
CA PRO A 14 12.69 0.62 15.69
C PRO A 14 12.20 -0.79 16.11
N PRO A 15 13.09 -1.73 16.50
CA PRO A 15 12.71 -3.12 16.77
C PRO A 15 11.67 -3.34 17.88
N THR A 16 11.62 -2.43 18.86
CA THR A 16 10.76 -2.52 20.04
C THR A 16 9.53 -1.62 19.99
N LYS A 17 9.37 -0.83 18.91
CA LYS A 17 8.27 0.13 18.78
C LYS A 17 7.26 -0.34 17.75
N ASN A 18 6.03 0.12 17.92
CA ASN A 18 4.91 -0.23 17.04
C ASN A 18 4.67 0.82 15.95
N TRP A 19 5.69 1.58 15.58
CA TRP A 19 5.61 2.60 14.53
C TRP A 19 6.81 2.49 13.60
N ALA A 20 6.64 3.01 12.39
CA ALA A 20 7.72 3.16 11.42
C ALA A 20 7.50 4.42 10.59
N ILE A 21 8.58 4.91 9.97
CA ILE A 21 8.52 6.00 8.99
C ILE A 21 9.22 5.50 7.73
N GLY A 22 8.53 5.56 6.60
CA GLY A 22 9.06 5.22 5.29
C GLY A 22 9.11 6.45 4.39
N THR A 23 10.10 6.49 3.51
CA THR A 23 10.14 7.44 2.40
C THR A 23 10.34 6.69 1.09
N GLU A 24 9.72 7.21 0.04
CA GLU A 24 9.83 6.66 -1.31
C GLU A 24 10.04 7.81 -2.29
N LEU A 25 10.90 7.58 -3.27
CA LEU A 25 11.06 8.48 -4.41
C LEU A 25 11.18 7.65 -5.69
N SER A 26 10.34 7.95 -6.68
CA SER A 26 10.27 7.22 -7.93
C SER A 26 10.18 8.19 -9.11
N TYR A 27 11.02 7.99 -10.11
CA TYR A 27 10.97 8.73 -11.37
C TYR A 27 10.49 7.79 -12.47
N VAL A 28 9.32 8.10 -13.04
CA VAL A 28 8.62 7.24 -13.99
C VAL A 28 8.23 7.99 -15.26
N GLN A 29 8.25 7.26 -16.38
CA GLN A 29 7.88 7.74 -17.70
C GLN A 29 6.85 6.80 -18.32
N GLN A 30 5.80 7.36 -18.92
CA GLN A 30 4.73 6.58 -19.49
C GLN A 30 5.21 5.81 -20.74
N ARG A 31 4.86 4.52 -20.86
CA ARG A 31 5.20 3.69 -22.02
C ARG A 31 4.24 3.97 -23.17
N LYS A 32 4.73 3.90 -24.41
CA LYS A 32 3.87 3.98 -25.60
C LYS A 32 3.00 2.71 -25.71
N PHE A 33 1.79 2.87 -26.23
CA PHE A 33 0.80 1.80 -26.40
C PHE A 33 1.30 0.64 -27.28
N ASN A 34 2.30 0.90 -28.12
CA ASN A 34 2.88 -0.01 -29.11
C ASN A 34 3.72 -1.15 -28.50
N GLN A 35 3.79 -1.27 -27.16
CA GLN A 35 4.47 -2.33 -26.37
C GLN A 35 5.97 -2.61 -26.66
N PHE A 36 6.61 -1.93 -27.62
CA PHE A 36 8.06 -1.94 -27.83
C PHE A 36 8.80 -1.09 -26.76
N PHE A 37 10.01 -0.60 -27.07
CA PHE A 37 10.82 0.28 -26.20
C PHE A 37 10.39 1.77 -26.22
N GLY A 38 9.27 2.10 -26.88
CA GLY A 38 8.81 3.49 -27.00
C GLY A 38 8.34 4.08 -25.67
N LEU A 39 8.82 5.28 -25.35
CA LEU A 39 8.39 6.07 -24.18
C LEU A 39 7.65 7.33 -24.65
N GLN A 40 6.61 7.74 -23.93
CA GLN A 40 5.91 9.02 -24.14
C GLN A 40 6.63 10.15 -23.38
N ASP A 41 6.35 11.40 -23.72
CA ASP A 41 6.97 12.56 -23.05
C ASP A 41 6.43 12.81 -21.64
N TYR A 42 5.38 12.09 -21.23
CA TYR A 42 4.82 12.19 -19.90
C TYR A 42 5.75 11.54 -18.86
N LYS A 43 6.46 12.40 -18.13
CA LYS A 43 7.37 12.08 -17.03
C LYS A 43 6.80 12.60 -15.72
N VAL A 44 6.96 11.81 -14.66
CA VAL A 44 6.48 12.12 -13.31
C VAL A 44 7.55 11.73 -12.31
N LEU A 45 7.82 12.65 -11.39
CA LEU A 45 8.54 12.36 -10.15
C LEU A 45 7.49 12.19 -9.05
N THR A 46 7.27 10.97 -8.59
CA THR A 46 6.44 10.68 -7.41
C THR A 46 7.33 10.55 -6.20
N GLY A 47 6.80 10.92 -5.04
CA GLY A 47 7.54 10.82 -3.79
C GLY A 47 6.62 10.94 -2.61
N TYR A 48 6.91 10.14 -1.58
CA TYR A 48 6.03 9.97 -0.44
C TYR A 48 6.81 9.89 0.86
N VAL A 49 6.22 10.44 1.92
CA VAL A 49 6.57 10.15 3.30
C VAL A 49 5.39 9.43 3.92
N THR A 50 5.64 8.27 4.53
CA THR A 50 4.59 7.44 5.14
C THR A 50 4.90 7.19 6.60
N GLY A 51 3.97 7.55 7.47
CA GLY A 51 3.95 7.13 8.87
C GLY A 51 3.13 5.86 9.03
N TYR A 52 3.64 4.91 9.78
CA TYR A 52 2.97 3.64 10.08
C TYR A 52 2.80 3.50 11.58
N VAL A 53 1.65 2.99 12.01
CA VAL A 53 1.41 2.57 13.38
C VAL A 53 0.66 1.25 13.38
N THR A 54 0.96 0.41 14.35
CA THR A 54 0.24 -0.83 14.57
C THR A 54 -0.19 -0.90 16.02
N ILE A 55 -1.36 -1.45 16.25
CA ILE A 55 -1.96 -1.68 17.55
C ILE A 55 -2.06 -3.21 17.71
N PRO A 56 -1.04 -3.88 18.27
CA PRO A 56 -0.96 -5.34 18.29
C PRO A 56 -2.15 -6.01 18.97
N GLN A 57 -2.65 -5.41 20.06
CA GLN A 57 -3.77 -5.95 20.85
C GLN A 57 -5.08 -5.99 20.04
N ALA A 58 -5.26 -5.04 19.12
CA ALA A 58 -6.41 -4.97 18.24
C ALA A 58 -6.17 -5.67 16.89
N ARG A 59 -4.92 -6.06 16.61
CA ARG A 59 -4.44 -6.52 15.29
C ARG A 59 -4.78 -5.53 14.18
N VAL A 60 -4.63 -4.25 14.49
CA VAL A 60 -4.91 -3.14 13.58
C VAL A 60 -3.62 -2.49 13.14
N ASP A 61 -3.49 -2.24 11.85
CA ASP A 61 -2.47 -1.38 11.26
C ASP A 61 -3.13 -0.12 10.72
N ALA A 62 -2.46 1.01 10.85
CA ALA A 62 -2.85 2.25 10.21
C ALA A 62 -1.61 2.92 9.60
N SER A 63 -1.83 3.62 8.49
CA SER A 63 -0.79 4.42 7.86
C SER A 63 -1.33 5.71 7.30
N VAL A 64 -0.45 6.72 7.29
CA VAL A 64 -0.72 8.01 6.67
C VAL A 64 0.42 8.29 5.71
N ARG A 65 0.10 8.43 4.44
CA ARG A 65 1.04 8.71 3.36
C ARG A 65 0.79 10.10 2.82
N VAL A 66 1.81 10.94 2.74
CA VAL A 66 1.73 12.29 2.18
C VAL A 66 2.75 12.41 1.06
N GLY A 67 2.34 12.94 -0.09
CA GLY A 67 3.25 13.07 -1.22
C GLY A 67 2.58 13.39 -2.55
N ARG A 68 3.37 13.23 -3.62
CA ARG A 68 2.94 13.48 -5.01
C ARG A 68 2.60 12.17 -5.72
N TYR A 69 1.43 12.14 -6.35
CA TYR A 69 0.86 10.99 -7.06
C TYR A 69 1.15 11.02 -8.56
N LEU A 70 0.75 9.95 -9.26
CA LEU A 70 1.06 9.75 -10.66
C LEU A 70 0.45 10.81 -11.59
N ALA A 71 -0.69 11.41 -11.21
CA ALA A 71 -1.30 12.50 -11.96
C ALA A 71 -0.66 13.87 -11.63
N LYS A 72 0.47 13.90 -10.91
CA LYS A 72 1.24 15.07 -10.47
C LYS A 72 0.58 15.91 -9.37
N ASP A 73 -0.56 15.45 -8.89
CA ASP A 73 -1.30 15.94 -7.74
C ASP A 73 -0.57 15.65 -6.43
N PHE A 74 -0.72 16.57 -5.46
CA PHE A 74 -0.22 16.38 -4.11
C PHE A 74 -1.38 16.02 -3.18
N GLY A 75 -1.14 15.05 -2.29
CA GLY A 75 -2.21 14.59 -1.42
C GLY A 75 -1.77 13.73 -0.26
N VAL A 76 -2.78 13.26 0.47
CA VAL A 76 -2.66 12.41 1.64
C VAL A 76 -3.57 11.19 1.51
N THR A 77 -3.01 10.00 1.71
CA THR A 77 -3.77 8.75 1.86
C THR A 77 -3.76 8.33 3.32
N PHE A 78 -4.94 8.06 3.85
CA PHE A 78 -5.14 7.35 5.11
C PHE A 78 -5.51 5.91 4.79
N ASP A 79 -4.87 4.95 5.43
CA ASP A 79 -5.20 3.53 5.34
C ASP A 79 -5.32 2.94 6.74
N VAL A 80 -6.35 2.15 6.97
CA VAL A 80 -6.51 1.35 8.18
C VAL A 80 -6.93 -0.06 7.80
N SER A 81 -6.35 -1.05 8.48
CA SER A 81 -6.73 -2.44 8.29
C SER A 81 -6.63 -3.25 9.57
N ARG A 82 -7.39 -4.33 9.63
CA ARG A 82 -7.37 -5.31 10.70
C ARG A 82 -7.10 -6.70 10.13
N THR A 83 -6.17 -7.40 10.76
CA THR A 83 -5.91 -8.82 10.46
C THR A 83 -6.55 -9.70 11.55
N PHE A 84 -7.36 -10.66 11.15
CA PHE A 84 -8.01 -11.61 12.04
C PHE A 84 -7.10 -12.82 12.30
N GLU A 85 -7.46 -13.64 13.30
CA GLU A 85 -6.72 -14.87 13.62
C GLU A 85 -6.67 -15.87 12.46
N SER A 86 -7.70 -15.85 11.61
CA SER A 86 -7.72 -16.62 10.37
C SER A 86 -6.69 -16.13 9.33
N GLY A 87 -5.97 -15.04 9.57
CA GLY A 87 -5.08 -14.40 8.60
C GLY A 87 -5.81 -13.54 7.57
N VAL A 88 -7.15 -13.55 7.55
CA VAL A 88 -7.94 -12.63 6.73
C VAL A 88 -7.64 -11.19 7.14
N ARG A 89 -7.38 -10.31 6.17
CA ARG A 89 -7.19 -8.87 6.41
C ARG A 89 -8.31 -8.08 5.75
N VAL A 90 -8.95 -7.20 6.50
CA VAL A 90 -9.94 -6.25 5.99
C VAL A 90 -9.40 -4.84 6.20
N GLY A 91 -9.52 -3.98 5.21
CA GLY A 91 -9.07 -2.60 5.33
C GLY A 91 -9.91 -1.62 4.52
N ALA A 92 -9.65 -0.36 4.80
CA ALA A 92 -10.25 0.77 4.11
C ALA A 92 -9.20 1.87 3.97
N PHE A 93 -9.31 2.64 2.88
CA PHE A 93 -8.46 3.79 2.65
C PHE A 93 -9.26 4.96 2.11
N ALA A 94 -8.70 6.16 2.28
CA ALA A 94 -9.19 7.40 1.69
C ALA A 94 -8.00 8.28 1.27
N THR A 95 -8.04 8.82 0.06
CA THR A 95 -7.01 9.68 -0.51
C THR A 95 -7.59 11.03 -0.89
N PHE A 96 -7.03 12.08 -0.29
CA PHE A 96 -7.39 13.48 -0.53
C PHE A 96 -6.25 14.15 -1.28
N THR A 97 -6.54 14.89 -2.36
CA THR A 97 -5.52 15.54 -3.18
C THR A 97 -5.96 16.95 -3.55
N ASP A 98 -5.06 17.74 -4.13
CA ASP A 98 -5.29 19.10 -4.60
C ASP A 98 -5.98 19.17 -5.99
N VAL A 99 -6.31 18.03 -6.59
CA VAL A 99 -7.14 17.95 -7.81
C VAL A 99 -8.52 18.55 -7.58
N SER A 100 -9.03 19.29 -8.56
CA SER A 100 -10.30 20.01 -8.40
C SER A 100 -11.49 19.05 -8.29
N ALA A 101 -12.58 19.52 -7.67
CA ALA A 101 -13.81 18.72 -7.56
C ALA A 101 -14.44 18.42 -8.94
N GLU A 102 -14.19 19.25 -9.97
CA GLU A 102 -14.63 18.96 -11.34
C GLU A 102 -13.87 17.77 -11.95
N GLU A 103 -12.56 17.66 -11.67
CA GLU A 103 -11.71 16.56 -12.16
C GLU A 103 -11.95 15.24 -11.40
N PHE A 104 -12.30 15.32 -10.10
CA PHE A 104 -12.74 14.17 -9.29
C PHE A 104 -14.21 13.75 -9.51
N GLY A 105 -15.08 14.66 -9.96
CA GLY A 105 -16.54 14.50 -10.05
C GLY A 105 -17.26 14.31 -8.69
N GLU A 106 -18.32 13.49 -8.61
CA GLU A 106 -19.27 13.42 -7.46
C GLU A 106 -18.68 13.20 -6.05
N GLY A 107 -17.38 12.91 -5.91
CA GLY A 107 -16.70 12.83 -4.62
C GLY A 107 -15.38 13.57 -4.61
N ARG A 108 -15.11 14.40 -3.59
CA ARG A 108 -13.87 15.19 -3.44
C ARG A 108 -12.60 14.38 -3.09
N PHE A 109 -12.71 13.06 -3.02
CA PHE A 109 -11.64 12.17 -2.56
C PHE A 109 -11.87 10.73 -3.03
N ASP A 110 -10.77 10.02 -3.27
CA ASP A 110 -10.78 8.59 -3.58
C ASP A 110 -10.92 7.78 -2.29
N LYS A 111 -11.65 6.67 -2.33
CA LYS A 111 -11.88 5.81 -1.18
C LYS A 111 -12.15 4.38 -1.62
N GLY A 112 -11.82 3.44 -0.76
CA GLY A 112 -12.10 2.04 -1.02
C GLY A 112 -12.06 1.19 0.23
N ILE A 113 -12.59 -0.01 0.09
CA ILE A 113 -12.42 -1.11 1.05
C ILE A 113 -11.74 -2.27 0.34
N TYR A 114 -10.97 -3.04 1.08
CA TYR A 114 -10.30 -4.22 0.55
C TYR A 114 -10.34 -5.39 1.53
N LEU A 115 -10.27 -6.59 0.98
CA LEU A 115 -10.23 -7.87 1.66
C LEU A 115 -9.07 -8.67 1.09
N ILE A 116 -8.21 -9.19 1.95
CA ILE A 116 -7.12 -10.09 1.59
C ILE A 116 -7.39 -11.44 2.26
N LEU A 117 -7.51 -12.47 1.43
CA LEU A 117 -7.79 -13.84 1.84
C LEU A 117 -6.54 -14.71 1.63
N PRO A 118 -5.95 -15.27 2.70
CA PRO A 118 -4.91 -16.28 2.58
C PRO A 118 -5.40 -17.54 1.84
N LEU A 119 -4.58 -18.09 0.94
CA LEU A 119 -4.96 -19.28 0.15
C LEU A 119 -4.84 -20.59 0.94
N ASP A 120 -4.05 -20.62 2.01
CA ASP A 120 -4.00 -21.75 2.95
C ASP A 120 -5.33 -22.00 3.66
N LEU A 121 -6.23 -21.01 3.73
CA LEU A 121 -7.63 -21.21 4.16
C LEU A 121 -8.47 -21.98 3.12
N LEU A 122 -8.08 -21.94 1.85
CA LEU A 122 -8.82 -22.54 0.74
C LEU A 122 -8.24 -23.89 0.30
N TYR A 123 -6.95 -24.11 0.55
CA TYR A 123 -6.24 -25.33 0.17
C TYR A 123 -5.67 -26.02 1.39
N ASN A 124 -5.79 -27.36 1.45
CA ASN A 124 -5.26 -28.19 2.54
C ASN A 124 -3.73 -28.38 2.47
N LYS A 125 -3.00 -27.35 1.98
CA LYS A 125 -1.55 -27.31 1.80
C LYS A 125 -1.07 -25.92 2.21
N HIS A 126 0.11 -25.83 2.80
CA HIS A 126 0.72 -24.55 3.13
C HIS A 126 1.09 -23.78 1.85
N VAL A 127 0.34 -22.72 1.54
CA VAL A 127 0.60 -21.81 0.41
C VAL A 127 0.79 -20.40 0.95
N ARG A 128 1.92 -19.75 0.64
CA ARG A 128 2.23 -18.37 1.08
C ARG A 128 1.55 -17.27 0.24
N SER A 129 0.46 -17.60 -0.43
CA SER A 129 -0.21 -16.72 -1.39
C SER A 129 -1.54 -16.24 -0.85
N SER A 130 -2.01 -15.09 -1.32
CA SER A 130 -3.31 -14.52 -0.94
C SER A 130 -4.07 -13.97 -2.14
N ILE A 131 -5.40 -13.98 -2.08
CA ILE A 131 -6.28 -13.27 -3.02
C ILE A 131 -6.65 -11.91 -2.42
N GLY A 132 -6.45 -10.84 -3.18
CA GLY A 132 -6.92 -9.50 -2.83
C GLY A 132 -8.19 -9.13 -3.61
N LEU A 133 -9.24 -8.74 -2.90
CA LEU A 133 -10.45 -8.13 -3.45
C LEU A 133 -10.51 -6.68 -2.99
N ALA A 134 -10.78 -5.74 -3.90
CA ALA A 134 -10.92 -4.33 -3.56
C ALA A 134 -12.18 -3.76 -4.21
N TYR A 135 -12.96 -3.02 -3.44
CA TYR A 135 -14.10 -2.25 -3.93
C TYR A 135 -13.80 -0.76 -3.80
N ARG A 136 -13.88 -0.06 -4.94
CA ARG A 136 -13.67 1.38 -5.08
C ARG A 136 -14.88 1.96 -5.80
N PRO A 137 -15.72 2.80 -5.14
CA PRO A 137 -16.98 3.27 -5.71
C PRO A 137 -16.79 4.17 -6.95
N LEU A 138 -15.66 4.89 -7.01
CA LEU A 138 -15.31 5.79 -8.09
C LEU A 138 -13.94 5.37 -8.62
N ILE A 139 -13.88 5.03 -9.91
CA ILE A 139 -12.61 4.74 -10.60
C ILE A 139 -12.22 6.01 -11.34
N ARG A 140 -11.46 6.89 -10.67
CA ARG A 140 -10.86 8.09 -11.27
C ARG A 140 -9.38 8.16 -10.91
N ASP A 141 -8.66 8.99 -11.67
CA ASP A 141 -7.19 9.01 -11.66
C ASP A 141 -6.58 9.84 -10.50
N GLY A 142 -7.39 10.61 -9.77
CA GLY A 142 -6.95 11.40 -8.62
C GLY A 142 -6.46 10.51 -7.48
N GLY A 143 -5.25 10.74 -6.97
CA GLY A 143 -4.66 9.93 -5.90
C GLY A 143 -4.16 8.55 -6.34
N GLN A 144 -3.97 8.31 -7.64
CA GLN A 144 -3.42 7.03 -8.11
C GLN A 144 -1.95 6.85 -7.69
N GLN A 145 -1.70 5.80 -6.90
CA GLN A 145 -0.36 5.43 -6.44
C GLN A 145 0.36 4.54 -7.46
N LEU A 146 1.69 4.64 -7.48
CA LEU A 146 2.52 3.65 -8.15
C LEU A 146 2.48 2.34 -7.36
N ILE A 147 2.10 1.24 -8.00
CA ILE A 147 2.11 -0.07 -7.36
C ILE A 147 3.55 -0.57 -7.31
N ILE A 148 4.14 -0.57 -6.12
CA ILE A 148 5.44 -1.22 -5.87
C ILE A 148 5.17 -2.68 -5.53
N ARG A 149 5.83 -3.58 -6.28
CA ARG A 149 5.61 -5.03 -6.15
C ARG A 149 6.07 -5.59 -4.80
N GLN A 150 7.02 -4.95 -4.12
CA GLN A 150 7.59 -5.39 -2.85
C GLN A 150 7.99 -4.20 -1.96
N PRO A 151 7.05 -3.55 -1.25
CA PRO A 151 7.38 -2.43 -0.39
C PRO A 151 8.15 -2.90 0.87
N LEU A 152 9.16 -2.15 1.30
CA LEU A 152 10.04 -2.49 2.44
C LEU A 152 9.27 -2.77 3.74
N ILE A 153 8.12 -2.12 3.92
CA ILE A 153 7.25 -2.33 5.09
C ILE A 153 6.77 -3.78 5.19
N GLY A 154 6.37 -4.39 4.06
CA GLY A 154 5.89 -5.78 4.03
C GLY A 154 7.03 -6.79 4.13
N THR A 155 8.21 -6.47 3.60
CA THR A 155 9.38 -7.37 3.68
C THR A 155 10.00 -7.42 5.07
N THR A 156 9.89 -6.34 5.86
CA THR A 156 10.45 -6.28 7.22
C THR A 156 9.47 -6.67 8.32
N ASP A 157 8.18 -6.89 7.99
CA ASP A 157 7.15 -7.29 8.95
C ASP A 157 7.45 -8.60 9.69
N PRO A 158 7.99 -9.66 9.06
CA PRO A 158 8.35 -10.90 9.77
C PRO A 158 9.43 -10.70 10.85
N ALA A 159 10.33 -9.74 10.66
CA ALA A 159 11.41 -9.44 11.62
C ALA A 159 10.94 -8.61 12.82
N ARG A 160 9.67 -8.20 12.85
CA ARG A 160 9.11 -7.41 13.94
C ARG A 160 8.90 -8.27 15.19
N ARG A 161 9.32 -7.76 16.36
CA ARG A 161 9.25 -8.48 17.64
C ARG A 161 7.85 -9.03 17.97
N SER A 162 6.78 -8.30 17.70
CA SER A 162 5.41 -8.78 17.96
C SER A 162 5.05 -10.00 17.11
N ASN A 163 5.50 -10.04 15.86
CA ASN A 163 5.25 -11.15 14.95
C ASN A 163 6.11 -12.36 15.31
N LEU A 164 7.36 -12.12 15.73
CA LEU A 164 8.22 -13.16 16.28
C LEU A 164 7.55 -13.79 17.51
N VAL A 165 7.21 -13.01 18.54
CA VAL A 165 6.61 -13.54 19.78
C VAL A 165 5.32 -14.31 19.50
N ASN A 166 4.42 -13.78 18.67
CA ASN A 166 3.17 -14.46 18.32
C ASN A 166 3.39 -15.76 17.51
N SER A 167 4.44 -15.83 16.69
CA SER A 167 4.77 -17.06 15.95
C SER A 167 5.36 -18.14 16.86
N TRP A 168 6.11 -17.76 17.90
CA TRP A 168 6.70 -18.70 18.85
C TRP A 168 5.68 -19.23 19.85
N SER A 169 4.75 -18.39 20.33
CA SER A 169 3.70 -18.86 21.26
C SER A 169 2.80 -19.92 20.63
N GLY A 170 2.52 -19.84 19.32
CA GLY A 170 1.74 -20.86 18.61
C GLY A 170 2.48 -22.17 18.32
N ILE A 171 3.78 -22.27 18.64
CA ILE A 171 4.59 -23.51 18.52
C ILE A 171 4.75 -24.18 19.89
N THR A 172 4.66 -23.41 20.97
CA THR A 172 4.90 -23.90 22.35
C THR A 172 3.65 -24.31 23.10
N ASP A 173 2.47 -24.10 22.52
CA ASP A 173 1.17 -24.61 22.99
C ASP A 173 0.76 -25.86 22.17
#